data_AF-A0A9N8WEZ0-F1
#
_entry.id   AF-A0A9N8WEZ0-F1
#
_cell.length_a   1.000
_cell.length_b   1.000
_cell.length_c   1.000
_cell.angle_alpha   90.00
_cell.angle_beta   90.00
_cell.angle_gamma   90.00
#
_symmetry.space_group_name_H-M   'P 1'
#
loop_
_entity.id
_entity.type
_entity.pdbx_description
1 polymer ?
#
loop_
_entity_poly.entity_id
_entity_poly.type
_entity_poly.pdbx_seq_one_letter_code
_entity_poly.pdbx_strand_id
1 'polypeptide(L)'
;MVKLENWASWVTLTLTSLNVILGAALLYYLIKVKKQPFFLSATRERGIIRPRPVHSFQLIALLYNAVLLFNVICLITESYPYVIFAELGHFLPLAVCVSLAIFCPISLIYSTPNIGCSNAFTNTTFIDVMAFFFMINPYLLILPTALLSGYYADRDDIETAMLYFKINFISWTIVSIAYFLLVVYFYHKLISVINCQIKNQVESQGSIQKIGSNIICSNSDINTWKRAKRNVLAAFLPTRSRYAILNLENVKLIELK
;
A
#
# COMPACT_ATOMS: atom_id res chain seq x y z
N MET A 1 -10.75 28.84 -22.27
CA MET A 1 -10.22 27.91 -21.24
C MET A 1 -11.33 27.26 -20.42
N VAL A 2 -12.35 27.98 -19.97
CA VAL A 2 -13.52 27.48 -19.19
C VAL A 2 -14.22 26.23 -19.75
N LYS A 3 -14.32 26.08 -21.08
CA LYS A 3 -15.02 24.92 -21.67
C LYS A 3 -14.28 23.58 -21.50
N LEU A 4 -12.94 23.56 -21.41
CA LEU A 4 -12.18 22.30 -21.28
C LEU A 4 -12.18 21.77 -19.83
N GLU A 5 -12.21 22.68 -18.86
CA GLU A 5 -12.19 22.41 -17.42
C GLU A 5 -13.43 21.63 -16.95
N ASN A 6 -14.58 21.91 -17.59
CA ASN A 6 -15.84 21.24 -17.27
C ASN A 6 -15.79 19.75 -17.65
N TRP A 7 -15.27 19.38 -18.82
CA TRP A 7 -15.26 17.98 -19.26
C TRP A 7 -14.41 17.10 -18.35
N ALA A 8 -13.24 17.58 -17.93
CA ALA A 8 -12.37 16.84 -17.02
C ALA A 8 -13.08 16.55 -15.70
N SER A 9 -13.75 17.55 -15.12
CA SER A 9 -14.48 17.42 -13.86
C SER A 9 -15.64 16.42 -13.96
N TRP A 10 -16.43 16.44 -15.04
CA TRP A 10 -17.51 15.47 -15.28
C TRP A 10 -17.00 14.04 -15.47
N VAL A 11 -15.87 13.86 -16.17
CA VAL A 11 -15.24 12.55 -16.33
C VAL A 11 -14.75 12.04 -14.98
N THR A 12 -14.05 12.86 -14.19
CA THR A 12 -13.59 12.48 -12.85
C THR A 12 -14.76 12.17 -11.93
N LEU A 13 -15.85 12.95 -11.97
CA LEU A 13 -17.06 12.69 -11.20
C LEU A 13 -17.64 11.30 -11.50
N THR A 14 -17.75 10.96 -12.78
CA THR A 14 -18.31 9.67 -13.22
C THR A 14 -17.43 8.50 -12.77
N LEU A 15 -16.11 8.60 -13.00
CA LEU A 15 -15.16 7.55 -12.63
C LEU A 15 -15.06 7.35 -11.12
N THR A 16 -15.00 8.44 -10.34
CA THR A 16 -14.93 8.37 -8.88
C THR A 16 -16.22 7.80 -8.29
N SER A 17 -17.39 8.17 -8.83
CA SER A 17 -18.68 7.58 -8.44
C SER A 17 -18.71 6.07 -8.66
N LEU A 18 -18.28 5.61 -9.84
CA LEU A 18 -18.20 4.17 -10.15
C LEU A 18 -17.25 3.44 -9.18
N ASN A 19 -16.08 4.02 -8.91
CA ASN A 19 -15.11 3.45 -7.97
C ASN A 19 -15.63 3.37 -6.54
N VAL A 20 -16.41 4.37 -6.07
CA VAL A 20 -17.06 4.34 -4.76
C VAL A 20 -18.05 3.18 -4.69
N ILE A 21 -18.91 3.03 -5.70
CA ILE A 21 -19.90 1.94 -5.75
C ILE A 21 -19.20 0.58 -5.78
N LEU A 22 -18.20 0.41 -6.64
CA LEU A 22 -17.43 -0.83 -6.74
C LEU A 22 -16.67 -1.15 -5.45
N GLY A 23 -15.97 -0.17 -4.88
CA GLY A 23 -15.23 -0.33 -3.63
C GLY A 23 -16.14 -0.72 -2.47
N ALA A 24 -17.29 -0.06 -2.34
CA ALA A 24 -18.29 -0.37 -1.33
C ALA A 24 -18.90 -1.77 -1.53
N ALA A 25 -19.28 -2.12 -2.76
CA ALA A 25 -19.87 -3.42 -3.09
C ALA A 25 -18.90 -4.57 -2.83
N LEU A 26 -17.63 -4.43 -3.24
CA LEU A 26 -16.59 -5.42 -3.01
C LEU A 26 -16.26 -5.57 -1.52
N LEU A 27 -16.12 -4.45 -0.79
CA LEU A 27 -15.86 -4.50 0.64
C LEU A 27 -17.03 -5.12 1.41
N TYR A 28 -18.28 -4.77 1.05
CA TYR A 28 -19.49 -5.38 1.59
C TYR A 28 -19.53 -6.89 1.31
N TYR A 29 -19.25 -7.31 0.08
CA TYR A 29 -19.21 -8.71 -0.32
C TYR A 29 -18.18 -9.49 0.51
N LEU A 30 -16.97 -8.95 0.68
CA LEU A 30 -15.90 -9.61 1.45
C LEU A 30 -16.26 -9.76 2.93
N ILE A 31 -16.83 -8.73 3.54
CA ILE A 31 -17.14 -8.72 4.98
C ILE A 31 -18.42 -9.49 5.29
N LYS A 32 -19.52 -9.25 4.56
CA LYS A 32 -20.84 -9.80 4.88
C LYS A 32 -21.11 -11.15 4.22
N VAL A 33 -20.81 -11.29 2.93
CA VAL A 33 -21.12 -12.52 2.18
C VAL A 33 -20.05 -13.58 2.43
N LYS A 34 -18.77 -13.22 2.27
CA LYS A 34 -17.64 -14.13 2.52
C LYS A 34 -17.27 -14.28 4.00
N LYS A 35 -17.90 -13.50 4.90
CA LYS A 35 -17.66 -13.51 6.35
C LYS A 35 -16.17 -13.39 6.71
N GLN A 36 -15.40 -12.66 5.90
CA GLN A 36 -13.98 -12.45 6.17
C GLN A 36 -13.81 -11.25 7.09
N PRO A 37 -13.18 -11.41 8.27
CA PRO A 37 -12.91 -10.27 9.13
C PRO A 37 -11.91 -9.34 8.44
N PHE A 38 -12.14 -8.03 8.57
CA PHE A 38 -11.28 -6.99 7.99
C PHE A 38 -9.84 -7.11 8.52
N PHE A 39 -9.71 -7.32 9.82
CA PHE A 39 -8.44 -7.58 10.49
C PHE A 39 -8.19 -9.08 10.62
N LEU A 40 -6.91 -9.47 10.53
CA LEU A 40 -6.48 -10.82 10.88
C LEU A 40 -6.66 -11.08 12.39
N SER A 41 -6.70 -12.36 12.78
CA SER A 41 -6.83 -12.77 14.19
C SER A 41 -5.57 -12.45 15.00
N ALA A 42 -5.77 -12.30 16.32
CA ALA A 42 -4.70 -12.05 17.27
C ALA A 42 -3.76 -13.25 17.40
N THR A 43 -2.48 -13.03 17.11
CA THR A 43 -1.41 -13.99 17.38
C THR A 43 -0.20 -13.26 17.96
N ARG A 44 0.59 -13.95 18.79
CA ARG A 44 1.79 -13.40 19.47
C ARG A 44 2.84 -12.85 18.49
N GLU A 45 2.83 -13.32 17.25
CA GLU A 45 3.78 -12.97 16.20
C GLU A 45 3.33 -11.80 15.31
N ARG A 46 2.13 -11.24 15.53
CA ARG A 46 1.55 -10.17 14.70
C ARG A 46 1.32 -8.90 15.50
N GLY A 47 1.52 -7.75 14.85
CA GLY A 47 1.22 -6.43 15.42
C GLY A 47 -0.28 -6.13 15.57
N ILE A 48 -0.56 -4.91 16.03
CA ILE A 48 -1.89 -4.36 16.33
C ILE A 48 -2.66 -4.05 15.04
N ILE A 49 -2.04 -3.35 14.08
CA ILE A 49 -2.69 -2.97 12.82
C ILE A 49 -2.44 -4.06 11.77
N ARG A 50 -3.44 -4.91 11.51
CA ARG A 50 -3.30 -6.06 10.58
C ARG A 50 -4.48 -6.23 9.64
N PRO A 51 -4.79 -5.23 8.81
CA PRO A 51 -5.84 -5.36 7.82
C PRO A 51 -5.44 -6.42 6.80
N ARG A 52 -6.42 -7.08 6.17
CA ARG A 52 -6.15 -8.01 5.05
C ARG A 52 -5.81 -7.22 3.79
N PRO A 53 -4.82 -7.62 2.96
CA PRO A 53 -4.38 -6.81 1.81
C PRO A 53 -5.50 -6.43 0.84
N VAL A 54 -6.37 -7.37 0.52
CA VAL A 54 -7.51 -7.12 -0.37
C VAL A 54 -8.49 -6.13 0.26
N HIS A 55 -8.72 -6.23 1.57
CA HIS A 55 -9.63 -5.33 2.29
C HIS A 55 -9.04 -3.93 2.41
N SER A 56 -7.73 -3.82 2.71
CA SER A 56 -6.98 -2.56 2.73
C SER A 56 -7.09 -1.83 1.40
N PHE A 57 -6.83 -2.53 0.29
CA PHE A 57 -6.88 -1.95 -1.05
C PHE A 57 -8.27 -1.40 -1.38
N GLN A 58 -9.33 -2.17 -1.11
CA GLN A 58 -10.70 -1.73 -1.34
C GLN A 58 -11.10 -0.56 -0.43
N LEU A 59 -10.63 -0.54 0.82
CA LEU A 59 -10.87 0.58 1.74
C LEU A 59 -10.19 1.87 1.25
N ILE A 60 -8.91 1.78 0.81
CA ILE A 60 -8.18 2.93 0.25
C ILE A 60 -8.92 3.46 -0.98
N ALA A 61 -9.27 2.58 -1.92
CA ALA A 61 -9.98 2.96 -3.12
C ALA A 61 -11.32 3.62 -2.79
N LEU A 62 -12.10 3.05 -1.87
CA LEU A 62 -13.38 3.61 -1.44
C LEU A 62 -13.21 5.00 -0.83
N LEU A 63 -12.35 5.16 0.19
CA LEU A 63 -12.22 6.42 0.93
C LEU A 63 -11.59 7.52 0.09
N TYR A 64 -10.54 7.23 -0.68
CA TYR A 64 -9.95 8.19 -1.60
C TYR A 64 -10.99 8.70 -2.61
N ASN A 65 -11.70 7.78 -3.29
CA ASN A 65 -12.67 8.18 -4.30
C ASN A 65 -13.89 8.86 -3.68
N ALA A 66 -14.30 8.53 -2.45
CA ALA A 66 -15.42 9.19 -1.79
C ALA A 66 -15.10 10.65 -1.43
N VAL A 67 -13.90 10.92 -0.91
CA VAL A 67 -13.46 12.27 -0.59
C VAL A 67 -13.22 13.07 -1.88
N LEU A 68 -12.63 12.46 -2.90
CA LEU A 68 -12.45 13.10 -4.20
C LEU A 68 -13.79 13.40 -4.88
N LEU A 69 -14.75 12.49 -4.80
CA LEU A 69 -16.12 12.68 -5.31
C LEU A 69 -16.78 13.88 -4.64
N PHE A 70 -16.70 13.97 -3.30
CA PHE A 70 -17.22 15.12 -2.56
C PHE A 70 -16.56 16.43 -3.01
N ASN A 71 -15.24 16.46 -3.15
CA ASN A 71 -14.51 17.63 -3.62
C ASN A 71 -14.96 18.06 -5.03
N VAL A 72 -15.06 17.11 -5.97
CA VAL A 72 -15.49 17.39 -7.36
C VAL A 72 -16.92 17.89 -7.41
N ILE A 73 -17.84 17.35 -6.60
CA ILE A 73 -19.21 17.87 -6.50
C ILE A 73 -19.19 19.33 -6.04
N CYS A 74 -18.40 19.65 -5.00
CA CYS A 74 -18.30 21.01 -4.49
C CYS A 74 -17.72 21.98 -5.55
N LEU A 75 -16.73 21.54 -6.33
CA LEU A 75 -16.15 22.34 -7.41
C LEU A 75 -17.16 22.60 -8.55
N ILE A 76 -17.86 21.56 -9.03
CA ILE A 76 -18.82 21.70 -10.15
C ILE A 76 -20.02 22.57 -9.74
N THR A 77 -20.43 22.48 -8.48
CA THR A 77 -21.58 23.26 -7.95
C THR A 77 -21.17 24.62 -7.42
N GLU A 78 -19.89 24.99 -7.50
CA GLU A 78 -19.32 26.22 -6.93
C GLU A 78 -19.70 26.40 -5.44
N SER A 79 -19.80 25.29 -4.70
CA SER A 79 -20.26 25.27 -3.31
C SER A 79 -19.22 25.72 -2.29
N TYR A 80 -17.96 25.97 -2.70
CA TYR A 80 -16.93 26.42 -1.78
C TYR A 80 -17.09 27.91 -1.48
N PRO A 81 -17.32 28.31 -0.21
CA PRO A 81 -17.55 29.72 0.12
C PRO A 81 -16.27 30.55 0.11
N TYR A 82 -15.10 29.91 0.25
CA TYR A 82 -13.78 30.55 0.34
C TYR A 82 -12.71 29.67 -0.32
N VAL A 83 -11.62 30.29 -0.78
CA VAL A 83 -10.49 29.60 -1.43
C VAL A 83 -9.80 28.64 -0.45
N ILE A 84 -9.77 28.96 0.86
CA ILE A 84 -9.30 28.04 1.91
C ILE A 84 -9.93 26.64 1.79
N PHE A 85 -11.26 26.58 1.61
CA PHE A 85 -11.96 25.30 1.56
C PHE A 85 -11.74 24.55 0.25
N ALA A 86 -11.58 25.29 -0.87
CA ALA A 86 -11.24 24.69 -2.15
C ALA A 86 -9.85 24.04 -2.13
N GLU A 87 -8.85 24.74 -1.58
CA GLU A 87 -7.49 24.20 -1.38
C GLU A 87 -7.49 22.99 -0.45
N LEU A 88 -8.19 23.09 0.69
CA LEU A 88 -8.33 21.96 1.60
C LEU A 88 -8.97 20.74 0.91
N GLY A 89 -10.05 20.97 0.16
CA GLY A 89 -10.75 19.93 -0.61
C GLY A 89 -9.88 19.28 -1.67
N HIS A 90 -8.95 20.03 -2.28
CA HIS A 90 -7.98 19.49 -3.24
C HIS A 90 -6.97 18.54 -2.59
N PHE A 91 -6.40 18.91 -1.45
CA PHE A 91 -5.35 18.12 -0.78
C PHE A 91 -5.88 17.01 0.14
N LEU A 92 -7.13 17.09 0.59
CA LEU A 92 -7.71 16.11 1.51
C LEU A 92 -7.78 14.67 0.92
N PRO A 93 -8.23 14.43 -0.33
CA PRO A 93 -8.19 13.10 -0.93
C PRO A 93 -6.77 12.52 -0.96
N LEU A 94 -5.77 13.35 -1.28
CA LEU A 94 -4.37 12.96 -1.33
C LEU A 94 -3.84 12.53 0.05
N ALA A 95 -4.16 13.31 1.09
CA ALA A 95 -3.81 12.98 2.48
C ALA A 95 -4.46 11.66 2.94
N VAL A 96 -5.74 11.44 2.60
CA VAL A 96 -6.46 10.18 2.88
C VAL A 96 -5.84 9.00 2.12
N CYS A 97 -5.45 9.19 0.87
CA CYS A 97 -4.83 8.14 0.07
C CYS A 97 -3.49 7.70 0.67
N VAL A 98 -2.58 8.65 0.95
CA VAL A 98 -1.23 8.32 1.46
C VAL A 98 -1.29 7.75 2.87
N SER A 99 -2.14 8.30 3.74
CA SER A 99 -2.28 7.81 5.11
C SER A 99 -2.77 6.36 5.16
N LEU A 100 -3.74 6.00 4.31
CA LEU A 100 -4.27 4.63 4.24
C LEU A 100 -3.40 3.70 3.40
N ALA A 101 -2.62 4.22 2.44
CA ALA A 101 -1.77 3.40 1.59
C ALA A 101 -0.82 2.51 2.40
N ILE A 102 -0.41 2.94 3.61
CA ILE A 102 0.47 2.17 4.48
C ILE A 102 -0.14 0.83 4.91
N PHE A 103 -1.46 0.71 4.91
CA PHE A 103 -2.14 -0.56 5.18
C PHE A 103 -1.76 -1.63 4.16
N CYS A 104 -1.45 -1.29 2.91
CA CYS A 104 -1.04 -2.28 1.90
C CYS A 104 0.27 -3.00 2.27
N PRO A 105 1.43 -2.33 2.49
CA PRO A 105 2.65 -3.04 2.86
C PRO A 105 2.55 -3.72 4.23
N ILE A 106 1.89 -3.11 5.22
CA ILE A 106 1.69 -3.72 6.55
C ILE A 106 0.86 -5.01 6.44
N SER A 107 -0.24 -4.96 5.69
CA SER A 107 -1.11 -6.12 5.49
C SER A 107 -0.38 -7.29 4.84
N LEU A 108 0.51 -7.02 3.89
CA LEU A 108 1.35 -8.02 3.23
C LEU A 108 2.31 -8.70 4.22
N ILE A 109 2.95 -7.89 5.06
CA ILE A 109 3.86 -8.38 6.10
C ILE A 109 3.13 -9.30 7.08
N TYR A 110 2.02 -8.86 7.67
CA TYR A 110 1.32 -9.65 8.68
C TYR A 110 0.55 -10.85 8.12
N SER A 111 0.24 -10.84 6.82
CA SER A 111 -0.36 -11.99 6.13
C SER A 111 0.64 -13.11 5.85
N THR A 112 1.95 -12.82 5.88
CA THR A 112 2.99 -13.82 5.59
C THR A 112 3.41 -14.52 6.88
N PRO A 113 3.29 -15.86 6.98
CA PRO A 113 3.71 -16.60 8.18
C PRO A 113 5.22 -16.47 8.40
N ASN A 114 5.63 -16.27 9.66
CA ASN A 114 7.04 -16.13 10.06
C ASN A 114 7.57 -17.35 10.86
N ILE A 115 6.86 -18.47 10.82
CA ILE A 115 7.16 -19.65 11.64
C ILE A 115 8.55 -20.17 11.25
N GLY A 116 9.46 -20.23 12.24
CA GLY A 116 10.82 -20.78 12.08
C GLY A 116 11.86 -19.84 11.45
N CYS A 117 11.55 -18.55 11.26
CA CYS A 117 12.50 -17.56 10.73
C CYS A 117 12.84 -16.52 11.81
N SER A 118 13.85 -16.82 12.63
CA SER A 118 14.26 -16.01 13.80
C SER A 118 14.63 -14.55 13.49
N ASN A 119 15.03 -14.25 12.24
CA ASN A 119 15.52 -12.93 11.85
C ASN A 119 14.54 -12.11 10.98
N ALA A 120 13.36 -12.64 10.64
CA ALA A 120 12.55 -11.99 9.60
C ALA A 120 11.76 -10.77 10.11
N PHE A 121 11.27 -10.78 11.35
CA PHE A 121 10.54 -9.65 11.96
C PHE A 121 10.85 -9.54 13.46
N THR A 122 12.00 -8.97 13.80
CA THR A 122 12.48 -8.89 15.19
C THR A 122 11.73 -7.90 16.06
N ASN A 123 10.94 -6.98 15.50
CA ASN A 123 10.14 -6.05 16.31
C ASN A 123 8.86 -5.60 15.57
N THR A 124 7.75 -6.28 15.83
CA THR A 124 6.42 -5.94 15.27
C THR A 124 5.92 -4.59 15.78
N THR A 125 6.19 -4.26 17.04
CA THR A 125 5.84 -2.95 17.64
C THR A 125 6.52 -1.81 16.89
N PHE A 126 7.78 -1.97 16.48
CA PHE A 126 8.49 -0.96 15.68
C PHE A 126 7.80 -0.70 14.33
N ILE A 127 7.33 -1.76 13.66
CA ILE A 127 6.61 -1.65 12.39
C ILE A 127 5.30 -0.90 12.58
N ASP A 128 4.55 -1.19 13.65
CA ASP A 128 3.31 -0.51 13.96
C ASP A 128 3.54 0.97 14.30
N VAL A 129 4.54 1.30 15.12
CA VAL A 129 4.87 2.71 15.45
C VAL A 129 5.27 3.49 14.19
N MET A 130 6.12 2.90 13.34
CA MET A 130 6.50 3.51 12.07
C MET A 130 5.27 3.73 11.18
N ALA A 131 4.39 2.73 11.08
CA ALA A 131 3.14 2.83 10.33
C ALA A 131 2.23 3.96 10.81
N PHE A 132 2.02 4.08 12.12
CA PHE A 132 1.24 5.16 12.72
C PHE A 132 1.84 6.53 12.40
N PHE A 133 3.17 6.67 12.48
CA PHE A 133 3.86 7.91 12.13
C PHE A 133 3.60 8.30 10.67
N PHE A 134 3.77 7.37 9.73
CA PHE A 134 3.50 7.62 8.31
C PHE A 134 2.02 7.86 7.99
N MET A 135 1.09 7.34 8.79
CA MET A 135 -0.34 7.57 8.64
C MET A 135 -0.74 9.00 9.01
N ILE A 136 -0.16 9.53 10.08
CA ILE A 136 -0.52 10.85 10.61
C ILE A 136 0.21 11.97 9.84
N ASN A 137 1.43 11.70 9.36
CA ASN A 137 2.30 12.69 8.73
C ASN A 137 1.66 13.52 7.58
N PRO A 138 0.89 12.93 6.63
CA PRO A 138 0.23 13.69 5.56
C PRO A 138 -0.69 14.78 6.10
N TYR A 139 -1.39 14.51 7.21
CA TYR A 139 -2.31 15.47 7.81
C TYR A 139 -1.60 16.63 8.50
N LEU A 140 -0.44 16.36 9.11
CA LEU A 140 0.33 17.38 9.83
C LEU A 140 1.11 18.31 8.91
N LEU A 141 1.61 17.81 7.77
CA LEU A 141 2.42 18.62 6.86
C LEU A 141 1.58 19.29 5.75
N ILE A 142 0.64 18.56 5.16
CA ILE A 142 -0.04 19.00 3.93
C ILE A 142 -1.23 19.90 4.27
N LEU A 143 -2.05 19.54 5.26
CA LEU A 143 -3.25 20.31 5.55
C LEU A 143 -2.95 21.72 6.07
N PRO A 144 -2.01 21.93 7.01
CA PRO A 144 -1.71 23.29 7.48
C PRO A 144 -1.14 24.18 6.37
N THR A 145 -0.27 23.64 5.51
CA THR A 145 0.30 24.40 4.40
C THR A 145 -0.74 24.73 3.32
N ALA A 146 -1.68 23.81 3.04
CA ALA A 146 -2.82 24.06 2.16
C ALA A 146 -3.81 25.10 2.73
N LEU A 147 -4.06 25.06 4.04
CA LEU A 147 -4.89 26.06 4.71
C LEU A 147 -4.25 27.45 4.65
N LEU A 148 -2.93 27.52 4.87
CA LEU A 148 -2.18 28.78 4.75
C LEU A 148 -2.20 29.31 3.32
N SER A 149 -1.96 28.48 2.30
CA SER A 149 -2.02 28.94 0.90
C SER A 149 -3.39 29.48 0.55
N GLY A 150 -4.47 28.80 0.93
CA GLY A 150 -5.83 29.30 0.71
C GLY A 150 -6.14 30.57 1.50
N TYR A 151 -5.63 30.70 2.74
CA TYR A 151 -5.88 31.87 3.59
C TYR A 151 -5.25 33.15 3.04
N TYR A 152 -4.02 33.06 2.51
CA TYR A 152 -3.38 34.21 1.85
C TYR A 152 -4.03 34.51 0.50
N ALA A 153 -4.50 33.49 -0.22
CA ALA A 153 -5.24 33.68 -1.47
C ALA A 153 -6.57 34.42 -1.26
N ASP A 154 -7.32 34.10 -0.19
CA ASP A 154 -8.56 34.80 0.17
C ASP A 154 -8.35 36.29 0.56
N ARG A 155 -7.11 36.71 0.83
CA ARG A 155 -6.74 38.10 1.15
C ARG A 155 -6.06 38.84 0.00
N ASP A 156 -6.11 38.27 -1.20
CA ASP A 156 -5.44 38.79 -2.40
C ASP A 156 -3.90 38.88 -2.28
N ASP A 157 -3.28 38.21 -1.29
CA ASP A 157 -1.81 38.10 -1.16
C ASP A 157 -1.30 36.88 -1.94
N ILE A 158 -1.29 37.04 -3.27
CA ILE A 158 -0.98 35.96 -4.21
C ILE A 158 0.49 35.52 -4.11
N GLU A 159 1.42 36.42 -3.77
CA GLU A 159 2.83 36.09 -3.63
C GLU A 159 3.05 35.13 -2.46
N THR A 160 2.48 35.44 -1.30
CA THR A 160 2.57 34.58 -0.11
C THR A 160 1.79 33.27 -0.31
N ALA A 161 0.61 33.32 -0.93
CA ALA A 161 -0.16 32.11 -1.27
C ALA A 161 0.65 31.15 -2.16
N MET A 162 1.29 31.67 -3.21
CA MET A 162 2.12 30.89 -4.12
C MET A 162 3.36 30.31 -3.42
N LEU A 163 3.95 31.03 -2.47
CA LEU A 163 5.06 30.51 -1.66
C LEU A 163 4.63 29.27 -0.87
N TYR A 164 3.52 29.33 -0.13
CA TYR A 164 3.01 28.18 0.63
C TYR A 164 2.59 27.02 -0.29
N PHE A 165 2.00 27.31 -1.44
CA PHE A 165 1.67 26.30 -2.45
C PHE A 165 2.93 25.55 -2.92
N LYS A 166 4.03 26.26 -3.23
CA LYS A 166 5.32 25.65 -3.60
C LYS A 166 5.90 24.81 -2.47
N ILE A 167 5.86 25.31 -1.22
CA ILE A 167 6.32 24.57 -0.04
C ILE A 167 5.54 23.27 0.11
N ASN A 168 4.22 23.29 -0.11
CA ASN A 168 3.38 22.10 -0.04
C ASN A 168 3.78 21.06 -1.09
N PHE A 169 4.00 21.46 -2.36
CA PHE A 169 4.47 20.55 -3.42
C PHE A 169 5.84 19.94 -3.14
N ILE A 170 6.78 20.72 -2.61
CA ILE A 170 8.11 20.22 -2.21
C ILE A 170 7.95 19.21 -1.07
N SER A 171 7.14 19.54 -0.06
CA SER A 171 6.86 18.67 1.08
C SER A 171 6.22 17.35 0.63
N TRP A 172 5.24 17.42 -0.28
CA TRP A 172 4.61 16.26 -0.89
C TRP A 172 5.61 15.36 -1.62
N THR A 173 6.54 15.97 -2.37
CA THR A 173 7.58 15.23 -3.09
C THR A 173 8.50 14.49 -2.13
N ILE A 174 8.95 15.16 -1.05
CA ILE A 174 9.80 14.54 -0.03
C ILE A 174 9.07 13.38 0.66
N VAL A 175 7.83 13.58 1.08
CA VAL A 175 6.99 12.54 1.70
C VAL A 175 6.79 11.36 0.74
N SER A 176 6.54 11.62 -0.54
CA SER A 176 6.36 10.59 -1.56
C SER A 176 7.63 9.75 -1.77
N ILE A 177 8.81 10.38 -1.79
CA ILE A 177 10.09 9.67 -1.87
C ILE A 177 10.32 8.81 -0.63
N ALA A 178 10.10 9.36 0.57
CA ALA A 178 10.23 8.61 1.81
C ALA A 178 9.28 7.40 1.85
N TYR A 179 8.04 7.59 1.39
CA TYR A 179 7.04 6.54 1.27
C TYR A 179 7.44 5.47 0.26
N PHE A 180 8.00 5.85 -0.89
CA PHE A 180 8.51 4.90 -1.87
C PHE A 180 9.65 4.04 -1.30
N LEU A 181 10.62 4.65 -0.61
CA LEU A 181 11.71 3.93 0.06
C LEU A 181 11.18 2.95 1.12
N LEU A 182 10.14 3.34 1.85
CA LEU A 182 9.47 2.51 2.84
C LEU A 182 8.84 1.25 2.21
N VAL A 183 8.13 1.43 1.08
CA VAL A 183 7.53 0.31 0.34
C VAL A 183 8.62 -0.63 -0.18
N VAL A 184 9.72 -0.10 -0.74
CA VAL A 184 10.87 -0.89 -1.19
C VAL A 184 11.48 -1.68 -0.03
N TYR A 185 11.66 -1.06 1.14
CA TYR A 185 12.15 -1.72 2.34
C TYR A 185 11.26 -2.90 2.76
N PHE A 186 9.96 -2.67 2.88
CA PHE A 186 9.00 -3.71 3.27
C PHE A 186 8.95 -4.86 2.27
N TYR A 187 9.09 -4.53 0.99
CA TYR A 187 9.09 -5.51 -0.07
C TYR A 187 10.36 -6.38 -0.08
N HIS A 188 11.54 -5.78 0.12
CA HIS A 188 12.79 -6.52 0.30
C HIS A 188 12.68 -7.50 1.49
N LYS A 189 12.07 -7.04 2.58
CA LYS A 189 11.82 -7.87 3.77
C LYS A 189 10.86 -9.02 3.49
N LEU A 190 9.79 -8.78 2.74
CA LEU A 190 8.86 -9.83 2.29
C LEU A 190 9.58 -10.93 1.49
N ILE A 191 10.47 -10.55 0.55
CA ILE A 191 11.27 -11.52 -0.22
C ILE A 191 12.17 -12.35 0.71
N SER A 192 12.80 -11.72 1.71
CA SER A 192 13.63 -12.42 2.70
C SER A 192 12.83 -13.50 3.45
N VAL A 193 11.61 -13.18 3.89
CA VAL A 193 10.71 -14.11 4.57
C VAL A 193 10.33 -15.28 3.66
N ILE A 194 9.95 -14.99 2.41
CA ILE A 194 9.61 -16.03 1.42
C ILE A 194 10.80 -16.97 1.19
N ASN A 195 12.01 -16.43 1.04
CA ASN A 195 13.22 -17.25 0.86
C ASN A 195 13.51 -18.12 2.08
N CYS A 196 13.30 -17.60 3.29
CA CYS A 196 13.46 -18.38 4.51
C CYS A 196 12.43 -19.52 4.61
N GLN A 197 11.16 -19.27 4.27
CA GLN A 197 10.14 -20.32 4.23
C GLN A 197 10.46 -21.41 3.20
N ILE A 198 10.94 -21.03 2.01
CA ILE A 198 11.40 -22.01 1.01
C ILE A 198 12.55 -22.85 1.57
N LYS A 199 13.53 -22.24 2.23
CA LYS A 199 14.67 -22.95 2.83
C LYS A 199 14.22 -23.93 3.91
N ASN A 200 13.37 -23.49 4.85
CA ASN A 200 12.87 -24.33 5.94
C ASN A 200 12.07 -25.54 5.41
N GLN A 201 11.27 -25.35 4.34
CA GLN A 201 10.56 -26.46 3.71
C GLN A 201 11.48 -27.46 3.02
N VAL A 202 12.53 -26.98 2.33
CA VAL A 202 13.54 -27.85 1.69
C VAL A 202 14.32 -28.66 2.73
N GLU A 203 14.74 -28.05 3.84
CA GLU A 203 15.45 -28.74 4.92
C GLU A 203 14.57 -29.78 5.65
N SER A 204 13.28 -29.45 5.85
CA SER A 204 12.29 -30.38 6.41
C SER A 204 12.08 -31.60 5.50
N GLN A 205 12.08 -31.42 4.18
CA GLN A 205 12.00 -32.54 3.24
C GLN A 205 13.27 -33.40 3.22
N GLY A 206 14.46 -32.78 3.25
CA GLY A 206 15.74 -33.50 3.25
C GLY A 206 15.98 -34.34 4.51
N SER A 207 15.43 -33.91 5.65
CA SER A 207 15.46 -34.68 6.90
C SER A 207 14.44 -35.82 6.90
N ILE A 208 13.22 -35.62 6.40
CA ILE A 208 12.19 -36.67 6.27
C ILE A 208 12.62 -37.76 5.28
N GLN A 209 13.23 -37.39 4.14
CA GLN A 209 13.70 -38.36 3.14
C GLN A 209 14.82 -39.28 3.66
N LYS A 210 15.60 -38.82 4.65
CA LYS A 210 16.62 -39.64 5.33
C LYS A 210 16.03 -40.65 6.33
N ILE A 211 14.78 -40.48 6.76
CA ILE A 211 14.17 -41.26 7.85
C ILE A 211 13.30 -42.42 7.35
N GLY A 212 12.82 -42.41 6.10
CA GLY A 212 12.07 -43.56 5.60
C GLY A 212 11.63 -43.44 4.16
N SER A 213 11.98 -44.46 3.36
CA SER A 213 11.34 -44.75 2.09
C SER A 213 9.82 -44.88 2.29
N ASN A 214 9.05 -44.11 1.51
CA ASN A 214 7.57 -44.13 1.38
C ASN A 214 6.73 -43.16 2.22
N ILE A 215 7.12 -41.89 2.36
CA ILE A 215 6.12 -40.83 2.62
C ILE A 215 6.20 -39.76 1.53
N ILE A 216 5.33 -39.89 0.53
CA ILE A 216 5.07 -38.88 -0.50
C ILE A 216 4.18 -37.82 0.13
N CYS A 217 4.75 -36.78 0.73
CA CYS A 217 4.01 -35.56 1.06
C CYS A 217 4.88 -34.32 0.81
N SER A 218 4.24 -33.29 0.21
CA SER A 218 4.63 -31.86 0.15
C SER A 218 5.39 -31.28 -1.06
N ASN A 219 5.33 -31.88 -2.26
CA ASN A 219 5.77 -31.17 -3.49
C ASN A 219 4.88 -29.94 -3.84
N SER A 220 3.64 -29.89 -3.37
CA SER A 220 2.68 -28.81 -3.62
C SER A 220 3.07 -27.48 -2.97
N ASP A 221 3.59 -27.53 -1.75
CA ASP A 221 3.74 -26.35 -0.91
C ASP A 221 4.97 -25.53 -1.32
N ILE A 222 6.09 -26.20 -1.63
CA ILE A 222 7.29 -25.56 -2.18
C ILE A 222 6.99 -24.89 -3.52
N ASN A 223 6.21 -25.56 -4.39
CA ASN A 223 5.82 -24.97 -5.68
C ASN A 223 4.93 -23.73 -5.50
N THR A 224 4.11 -23.70 -4.45
CA THR A 224 3.28 -22.55 -4.09
C THR A 224 4.15 -21.37 -3.65
N TRP A 225 5.14 -21.59 -2.78
CA TRP A 225 6.08 -20.55 -2.37
C TRP A 225 7.00 -20.07 -3.49
N LYS A 226 7.49 -20.97 -4.35
CA LYS A 226 8.24 -20.60 -5.56
C LYS A 226 7.37 -19.77 -6.53
N ARG A 227 6.08 -20.09 -6.65
CA ARG A 227 5.13 -19.28 -7.42
C ARG A 227 4.91 -17.91 -6.78
N ALA A 228 4.77 -17.84 -5.46
CA ALA A 228 4.65 -16.57 -4.72
C ALA A 228 5.91 -15.69 -4.93
N LYS A 229 7.13 -16.23 -4.77
CA LYS A 229 8.40 -15.53 -5.05
C LYS A 229 8.42 -14.94 -6.46
N ARG A 230 8.02 -15.73 -7.47
CA ARG A 230 7.96 -15.28 -8.87
C ARG A 230 6.92 -14.18 -9.09
N ASN A 231 5.72 -14.30 -8.52
CA ASN A 231 4.67 -13.29 -8.65
C ASN A 231 5.06 -11.96 -8.00
N VAL A 232 5.74 -12.05 -6.85
CA VAL A 232 6.37 -10.91 -6.19
C VAL A 232 7.41 -10.33 -7.15
N LEU A 233 8.52 -11.02 -7.43
CA LEU A 233 9.58 -10.50 -8.32
C LEU A 233 9.08 -9.97 -9.67
N ALA A 234 8.04 -10.57 -10.24
CA ALA A 234 7.42 -10.12 -11.48
C ALA A 234 6.82 -8.70 -11.39
N ALA A 235 6.28 -8.31 -10.23
CA ALA A 235 5.75 -6.98 -10.01
C ALA A 235 6.84 -5.89 -10.01
N PHE A 236 8.12 -6.24 -9.80
CA PHE A 236 9.21 -5.29 -9.60
C PHE A 236 10.25 -5.28 -10.74
N LEU A 237 10.40 -6.40 -11.44
CA LEU A 237 11.46 -6.58 -12.42
C LEU A 237 10.90 -6.68 -13.86
N PRO A 238 11.42 -5.86 -14.81
CA PRO A 238 11.11 -6.04 -16.23
C PRO A 238 11.57 -7.42 -16.66
N THR A 239 10.78 -8.05 -17.54
CA THR A 239 10.87 -9.46 -17.96
C THR A 239 12.28 -9.94 -18.28
N ARG A 240 13.14 -9.08 -18.81
CA ARG A 240 14.53 -9.40 -19.18
C ARG A 240 15.45 -9.70 -17.99
N SER A 241 15.24 -9.03 -16.85
CA SER A 241 16.01 -9.28 -15.62
C SER A 241 15.54 -10.51 -14.83
N ARG A 242 14.31 -11.00 -15.10
CA ARG A 242 13.76 -12.22 -14.49
C ARG A 242 14.53 -13.47 -14.90
N TYR A 243 14.93 -13.56 -16.18
CA TYR A 243 15.67 -14.71 -16.70
C TYR A 243 17.11 -14.75 -16.20
N ALA A 244 17.75 -13.60 -16.01
CA ALA A 244 19.12 -13.53 -15.51
C ALA A 244 19.23 -14.04 -14.06
N ILE A 245 18.31 -13.63 -13.18
CA ILE A 245 18.32 -14.06 -11.77
C ILE A 245 17.95 -15.55 -11.63
N LEU A 246 16.98 -16.03 -12.41
CA LEU A 246 16.61 -17.46 -12.43
C LEU A 246 17.74 -18.34 -12.98
N ASN A 247 18.50 -17.88 -13.99
CA ASN A 247 19.67 -18.59 -14.47
C ASN A 247 20.81 -18.60 -13.44
N LEU A 248 21.06 -17.48 -12.74
CA LEU A 248 22.08 -17.42 -11.68
C LEU A 248 21.77 -18.32 -10.48
N GLU A 249 20.51 -18.45 -10.06
CA GLU A 249 20.12 -19.38 -9.00
C GLU A 249 20.24 -20.86 -9.43
N ASN A 250 19.91 -21.18 -10.69
CA ASN A 250 20.09 -22.53 -11.23
C ASN A 250 21.58 -22.91 -11.37
N VAL A 251 22.45 -21.97 -11.73
CA VAL A 251 23.91 -22.20 -11.83
C VAL A 251 24.51 -22.46 -10.44
N LYS A 252 24.13 -21.71 -9.40
CA LYS A 252 24.61 -21.96 -8.03
C LYS A 252 24.13 -23.29 -7.43
N LEU A 253 22.98 -23.81 -7.87
CA LEU A 253 22.47 -25.12 -7.47
C LEU A 253 23.19 -26.29 -8.16
N ILE A 254 23.87 -26.04 -9.28
CA ILE A 254 24.67 -27.04 -10.00
C ILE A 254 26.08 -27.14 -9.41
N GLU A 255 26.65 -26.05 -8.88
CA GLU A 255 27.97 -26.05 -8.22
C GLU A 255 27.97 -26.66 -6.80
N LEU A 256 26.79 -26.94 -6.22
CA LEU A 256 26.64 -27.54 -4.88
C LEU A 256 26.27 -29.03 -4.92
N LYS A 257 26.37 -29.69 -6.07
CA LYS A 257 26.25 -31.15 -6.25
C LYS A 257 27.59 -31.75 -6.62
#